data_AF-A0AAU7BTG8-F1
#
_entry.id   AF-A0AAU7BTG8-F1
#
_cell.length_a   1.000
_cell.length_b   1.000
_cell.length_c   1.000
_cell.angle_alpha   90.00
_cell.angle_beta   90.00
_cell.angle_gamma   90.00
#
_symmetry.space_group_name_H-M   'P 1'
#
loop_
_entity.id
_entity.type
_entity.pdbx_description
1 polymer ?
#
loop_
_entity_poly.entity_id
_entity_poly.type
_entity_poly.pdbx_seq_one_letter_code
_entity_poly.pdbx_strand_id
1 'polypeptide(L)'
;MNHTAYSYINLQSIKEDTFGDTDILRSILELFVEGIDEYLSVFEKELPIKNWQTLFQETHKIKPNIAMFGITSLIDPILELETCFRKEQDLDKVHDLVELIASNLKEVKKEIQLELNVMSYA
;
A
#
# COMPACT_ATOMS: atom_id res chain seq x y z
N MET A 1 -7.11 -18.60 -19.69
CA MET A 1 -6.26 -17.52 -19.16
C MET A 1 -6.83 -17.16 -17.80
N ASN A 2 -6.22 -17.66 -16.73
CA ASN A 2 -6.75 -17.46 -15.39
C ASN A 2 -6.54 -15.99 -15.02
N HIS A 3 -7.60 -15.19 -15.11
CA HIS A 3 -7.68 -13.96 -14.36
C HIS A 3 -7.78 -14.40 -12.90
N THR A 4 -6.67 -14.39 -12.17
CA THR A 4 -6.73 -14.26 -10.72
C THR A 4 -7.38 -12.90 -10.50
N ALA A 5 -8.70 -12.89 -10.30
CA ALA A 5 -9.47 -11.67 -10.04
C ALA A 5 -9.16 -11.23 -8.62
N TYR A 6 -8.00 -10.60 -8.45
CA TYR A 6 -7.65 -9.91 -7.23
C TYR A 6 -8.70 -8.83 -6.96
N SER A 7 -9.11 -8.71 -5.70
CA SER A 7 -10.15 -7.79 -5.26
C SER A 7 -9.59 -6.43 -4.88
N TYR A 8 -8.29 -6.34 -4.56
CA TYR A 8 -7.66 -5.10 -4.08
C TYR A 8 -6.53 -4.59 -4.98
N ILE A 9 -5.82 -5.47 -5.70
CA ILE A 9 -4.71 -5.08 -6.58
C ILE A 9 -5.01 -5.31 -8.08
N ASN A 10 -4.36 -4.52 -8.93
CA ASN A 10 -4.28 -4.78 -10.37
C ASN A 10 -2.81 -4.82 -10.81
N LEU A 11 -2.34 -6.00 -11.20
CA LEU A 11 -0.96 -6.22 -11.63
C LEU A 11 -0.75 -6.07 -13.14
N GLN A 12 -1.80 -5.78 -13.92
CA GLN A 12 -1.70 -5.72 -15.37
C GLN A 12 -0.71 -4.64 -15.84
N SER A 13 -0.84 -3.43 -15.31
CA SER A 13 0.06 -2.31 -15.62
C SER A 13 1.51 -2.66 -15.30
N ILE A 14 1.76 -3.22 -14.12
CA ILE A 14 3.11 -3.58 -13.68
C ILE A 14 3.70 -4.68 -14.58
N LYS A 15 2.90 -5.69 -14.96
CA LYS A 15 3.34 -6.75 -15.89
C LYS A 15 3.72 -6.21 -17.26
N GLU A 16 2.98 -5.21 -17.74
CA GLU A 16 3.29 -4.51 -19.00
C GLU A 16 4.57 -3.67 -18.86
N ASP A 17 4.73 -2.94 -17.76
CA ASP A 17 5.90 -2.10 -17.47
C ASP A 17 7.19 -2.91 -17.28
N THR A 18 7.09 -4.14 -16.78
CA THR A 18 8.25 -5.06 -16.67
C THR A 18 8.53 -5.82 -17.97
N PHE A 19 7.81 -5.54 -19.06
CA PHE A 19 7.91 -6.29 -20.33
C PHE A 19 7.76 -7.81 -20.15
N GLY A 20 7.01 -8.25 -19.13
CA GLY A 20 6.86 -9.66 -18.78
C GLY A 20 8.06 -10.29 -18.05
N ASP A 21 9.07 -9.51 -17.66
CA ASP A 21 10.17 -9.99 -16.83
C ASP A 21 9.66 -10.33 -15.42
N THR A 22 9.66 -11.63 -15.12
CA THR A 22 9.12 -12.18 -13.88
C THR A 22 10.03 -11.94 -12.67
N ASP A 23 11.34 -11.79 -12.87
CA ASP A 23 12.27 -11.51 -11.77
C ASP A 23 12.18 -10.03 -11.35
N ILE A 24 12.01 -9.12 -12.32
CA ILE A 24 11.73 -7.71 -12.03
C ILE A 24 10.37 -7.57 -11.35
N LEU A 25 9.33 -8.25 -11.87
CA LEU A 25 8.00 -8.24 -11.24
C LEU A 25 8.05 -8.76 -9.80
N ARG A 26 8.75 -9.88 -9.56
CA ARG A 26 8.94 -10.45 -8.22
C ARG A 26 9.58 -9.43 -7.27
N SER A 27 10.65 -8.78 -7.73
CA SER A 27 11.37 -7.77 -6.94
C SER A 27 10.46 -6.59 -6.58
N ILE A 28 9.65 -6.10 -7.52
CA ILE A 28 8.68 -5.01 -7.28
C ILE A 28 7.62 -5.42 -6.26
N LEU A 29 7.09 -6.63 -6.37
CA LEU A 29 6.10 -7.18 -5.44
C LEU A 29 6.67 -7.32 -4.01
N GLU A 30 7.89 -7.85 -3.88
CA GLU A 30 8.59 -8.01 -2.60
C GLU A 30 8.85 -6.64 -1.94
N LEU A 31 9.39 -5.68 -2.70
CA LEU A 31 9.63 -4.31 -2.22
C LEU A 31 8.34 -3.64 -1.75
N PHE A 32 7.20 -3.90 -2.40
CA PHE A 32 5.95 -3.32 -1.96
C PHE A 32 5.41 -3.98 -0.68
N VAL A 33 5.58 -5.29 -0.50
CA VAL A 33 5.25 -5.95 0.78
C VAL A 33 6.08 -5.37 1.92
N GLU A 34 7.39 -5.17 1.71
CA GLU A 34 8.27 -4.52 2.69
C GLU A 34 7.81 -3.09 2.99
N GLY A 35 7.45 -2.31 1.96
CA GLY A 35 6.94 -0.95 2.12
C GLY A 35 5.62 -0.89 2.90
N ILE A 36 4.73 -1.87 2.74
CA ILE A 36 3.51 -1.99 3.55
C ILE A 36 3.88 -2.25 5.02
N ASP A 37 4.80 -3.16 5.29
CA ASP A 37 5.20 -3.48 6.66
C ASP A 37 5.88 -2.31 7.37
N GLU A 38 6.78 -1.61 6.66
CA GLU A 38 7.42 -0.39 7.17
C GLU A 38 6.36 0.66 7.51
N TYR A 39 5.45 0.93 6.58
CA TYR A 39 4.36 1.89 6.76
C TYR A 39 3.50 1.55 7.98
N LEU A 40 3.02 0.32 8.11
CA LEU A 40 2.19 -0.09 9.25
C LEU A 40 2.95 0.01 10.58
N SER A 41 4.22 -0.39 10.61
CA SER A 41 5.08 -0.28 11.80
C SER A 41 5.27 1.18 12.24
N VAL A 42 5.44 2.11 11.29
CA VAL A 42 5.55 3.54 11.60
C VAL A 42 4.26 4.02 12.24
N PHE A 43 3.11 3.67 11.68
CA PHE A 43 1.82 4.11 12.24
C PHE A 43 1.62 3.63 13.67
N GLU A 44 1.95 2.38 13.97
CA GLU A 44 1.86 1.84 15.33
C GLU A 44 2.74 2.58 16.34
N LYS A 45 3.92 3.07 15.91
CA LYS A 45 4.90 3.75 16.78
C LYS A 45 4.65 5.24 16.91
N GLU A 46 4.32 5.90 15.81
CA GLU A 46 4.33 7.36 15.70
C GLU A 46 2.95 7.97 15.97
N LEU A 47 1.86 7.24 15.73
CA LEU A 47 0.50 7.71 15.98
C LEU A 47 0.20 7.98 17.47
N PRO A 48 0.58 7.11 18.44
CA PRO A 48 0.32 7.36 19.86
C PRO A 48 1.04 8.59 20.41
N ILE A 49 2.22 8.90 19.87
CA ILE A 49 3.02 10.07 20.24
C ILE A 49 2.74 11.30 19.36
N LYS A 50 1.78 11.20 18.44
CA LYS A 50 1.32 12.28 17.57
C LYS A 50 2.45 12.90 16.73
N ASN A 51 3.38 12.07 16.24
CA ASN A 51 4.44 12.54 15.36
C ASN A 51 3.91 12.71 13.92
N TRP A 52 3.14 13.78 13.71
CA TRP A 52 2.45 14.08 12.45
C TRP A 52 3.42 14.26 11.29
N GLN A 53 4.62 14.79 11.54
CA GLN A 53 5.62 14.97 10.50
C GLN A 53 6.08 13.63 9.92
N THR A 54 6.42 12.66 10.77
CA THR A 54 6.82 11.33 10.31
C THR A 54 5.66 10.59 9.65
N LEU A 55 4.46 10.66 10.22
CA LEU A 55 3.25 10.06 9.62
C LEU A 55 2.94 10.64 8.23
N PHE A 56 3.10 11.95 8.05
CA PHE A 56 2.97 12.61 6.75
C PHE A 56 4.01 12.09 5.75
N GLN A 57 5.27 12.02 6.14
CA GLN A 57 6.35 11.57 5.27
C GLN A 57 6.15 10.12 4.80
N GLU A 58 5.77 9.22 5.70
CA GLU A 58 5.55 7.82 5.34
C GLU A 58 4.28 7.64 4.49
N THR A 59 3.22 8.42 4.76
CA THR A 59 2.01 8.43 3.90
C THR A 59 2.32 8.94 2.50
N HIS A 60 3.17 9.96 2.37
CA HIS A 60 3.61 10.46 1.07
C HIS A 60 4.40 9.41 0.28
N LYS A 61 5.25 8.63 0.95
CA LYS A 61 6.08 7.59 0.32
C LYS A 61 5.28 6.40 -0.19
N ILE A 62 4.25 5.95 0.53
CA ILE A 62 3.45 4.78 0.10
C ILE A 62 2.45 5.12 -1.02
N LYS A 63 2.01 6.37 -1.12
CA LYS A 63 1.05 6.86 -2.13
C LYS A 63 1.37 6.45 -3.58
N PRO A 64 2.59 6.67 -4.11
CA PRO A 64 2.91 6.23 -5.48
C PRO A 64 2.79 4.72 -5.67
N ASN A 65 3.12 3.91 -4.65
CA ASN A 65 2.95 2.46 -4.73
C ASN A 65 1.47 2.07 -4.81
N ILE A 66 0.61 2.73 -4.02
CA ILE A 66 -0.85 2.51 -4.06
C ILE A 66 -1.42 2.75 -5.45
N ALA A 67 -0.97 3.82 -6.12
CA ALA A 67 -1.35 4.11 -7.50
C ALA A 67 -0.78 3.10 -8.50
N MET A 68 0.50 2.73 -8.36
CA MET A 68 1.18 1.78 -9.24
C MET A 68 0.51 0.39 -9.23
N PHE A 69 0.09 -0.07 -8.06
CA PHE A 69 -0.59 -1.35 -7.86
C PHE A 69 -2.09 -1.30 -8.11
N GLY A 70 -2.62 -0.16 -8.57
CA GLY A 70 -4.02 0.00 -8.95
C GLY A 70 -5.00 -0.11 -7.77
N ILE A 71 -4.56 0.21 -6.55
CA ILE A 71 -5.38 0.09 -5.33
C ILE A 71 -6.28 1.31 -5.20
N THR A 72 -7.27 1.40 -6.09
CA THR A 72 -8.13 2.59 -6.24
C THR A 72 -8.92 2.91 -4.98
N SER A 73 -9.27 1.90 -4.18
CA SER A 73 -9.99 2.06 -2.90
C SER A 73 -9.21 2.87 -1.86
N LEU A 74 -7.88 2.96 -1.99
CA LEU A 74 -7.01 3.66 -1.04
C LEU A 74 -6.52 5.01 -1.53
N ILE A 75 -6.80 5.41 -2.77
CA ILE A 75 -6.32 6.70 -3.31
C ILE A 75 -6.88 7.87 -2.49
N ASP A 76 -8.20 7.96 -2.34
CA ASP A 76 -8.84 9.07 -1.62
C ASP A 76 -8.54 9.03 -0.10
N PRO A 77 -8.65 7.88 0.60
CA PRO A 77 -8.30 7.82 2.03
C PRO A 77 -6.87 8.23 2.33
N ILE A 78 -5.89 7.84 1.50
CA ILE A 78 -4.48 8.21 1.68
C ILE A 78 -4.27 9.70 1.45
N LEU A 79 -4.94 10.30 0.47
CA LEU A 79 -4.88 11.74 0.23
C LEU A 79 -5.50 12.56 1.37
N GLU A 80 -6.63 12.10 1.91
CA GLU A 80 -7.26 12.72 3.08
C GLU A 80 -6.33 12.61 4.29
N LEU A 81 -5.81 11.41 4.57
CA LEU A 81 -4.91 11.16 5.68
C LEU A 81 -3.59 11.96 5.59
N GLU A 82 -2.98 12.00 4.40
CA GLU A 82 -1.81 12.83 4.12
C GLU A 82 -2.08 14.31 4.41
N THR A 83 -3.28 14.79 4.05
CA THR A 83 -3.70 16.17 4.29
C THR A 83 -3.91 16.45 5.78
N CYS A 84 -4.54 15.52 6.51
CA CYS A 84 -4.71 15.61 7.96
C CYS A 84 -3.37 15.78 8.67
N PHE A 85 -2.36 14.97 8.31
CA PHE A 85 -1.03 15.07 8.91
C PHE A 85 -0.28 16.33 8.49
N ARG A 86 -0.36 16.74 7.22
CA ARG A 86 0.33 17.93 6.72
C ARG A 86 -0.18 19.21 7.38
N LYS A 87 -1.49 19.31 7.59
CA LYS A 87 -2.14 20.50 8.14
C LYS A 87 -2.37 20.44 9.64
N GLU A 88 -2.21 19.26 10.24
CA GLU A 88 -2.59 18.96 11.62
C GLU A 88 -4.06 19.33 11.91
N GLN A 89 -4.93 18.97 10.96
CA GLN A 89 -6.37 19.28 10.96
C GLN A 89 -7.20 18.00 10.77
N ASP A 90 -8.48 18.06 11.17
CA ASP A 90 -9.42 16.94 11.05
C ASP A 90 -8.90 15.65 11.72
N LEU A 91 -8.16 15.81 12.82
CA LEU A 91 -7.48 14.73 13.54
C LEU A 91 -8.46 13.74 14.20
N ASP A 92 -9.73 14.12 14.32
CA ASP A 92 -10.83 13.25 14.76
C ASP A 92 -11.07 12.09 13.79
N LYS A 93 -10.79 12.27 12.49
CA LYS A 93 -10.95 11.24 11.46
C LYS A 93 -9.74 10.34 11.28
N VAL A 94 -8.58 10.76 11.81
CA VAL A 94 -7.30 10.06 11.60
C VAL A 94 -7.39 8.60 12.04
N HIS A 95 -8.03 8.33 13.17
CA HIS A 95 -8.14 6.96 13.68
C HIS A 95 -8.89 6.05 12.69
N ASP A 96 -10.09 6.47 12.25
CA ASP A 96 -10.91 5.71 11.31
C ASP A 96 -10.23 5.52 9.95
N LEU A 97 -9.57 6.57 9.44
CA LEU A 97 -8.79 6.52 8.20
C LEU A 97 -7.63 5.53 8.31
N VAL A 98 -6.90 5.55 9.43
CA VAL A 98 -5.78 4.63 9.67
C VAL A 98 -6.26 3.19 9.75
N GLU A 99 -7.36 2.92 10.46
CA GLU A 99 -7.90 1.56 10.53
C GLU A 99 -8.33 1.05 9.15
N LEU A 100 -9.05 1.87 8.38
CA LEU A 100 -9.46 1.55 7.01
C LEU A 100 -8.26 1.26 6.11
N ILE A 101 -7.25 2.14 6.12
CA ILE A 101 -6.05 1.99 5.31
C ILE A 101 -5.29 0.73 5.73
N ALA A 102 -5.08 0.54 7.03
CA ALA A 102 -4.35 -0.60 7.55
C ALA A 102 -5.04 -1.93 7.23
N SER A 103 -6.38 -2.01 7.32
CA SER A 103 -7.11 -3.23 6.97
C SER A 103 -6.99 -3.55 5.48
N ASN A 104 -7.13 -2.55 4.60
CA ASN A 104 -7.00 -2.75 3.15
C ASN A 104 -5.56 -3.13 2.75
N LEU A 105 -4.54 -2.47 3.32
CA LEU A 105 -3.15 -2.80 3.05
C LEU A 105 -2.79 -4.23 3.48
N LYS A 106 -3.42 -4.75 4.55
CA LYS A 106 -3.28 -6.15 4.94
C LYS A 106 -3.87 -7.11 3.90
N GLU A 107 -5.02 -6.78 3.31
CA GLU A 107 -5.60 -7.60 2.22
C GLU A 107 -4.77 -7.52 0.93
N VAL A 108 -4.31 -6.33 0.56
CA VAL A 108 -3.36 -6.10 -0.54
C VAL A 108 -2.11 -6.96 -0.38
N LYS A 109 -1.50 -6.94 0.82
CA LYS A 109 -0.32 -7.74 1.13
C LYS A 109 -0.60 -9.25 0.95
N LYS A 110 -1.76 -9.74 1.37
CA LYS A 110 -2.14 -11.15 1.16
C LYS A 110 -2.22 -11.49 -0.32
N GLU A 111 -2.85 -10.64 -1.14
CA GLU A 111 -2.96 -10.87 -2.59
C GLU A 111 -1.59 -10.90 -3.27
N ILE A 112 -0.68 -9.99 -2.89
CA ILE A 112 0.70 -9.99 -3.40
C ILE A 112 1.45 -11.25 -2.98
N GLN A 113 1.32 -11.67 -1.72
CA GLN A 113 1.95 -12.90 -1.23
C GLN A 113 1.43 -14.15 -1.94
N LEU A 114 0.14 -14.18 -2.31
CA LEU A 114 -0.44 -15.24 -3.13
C LEU A 114 0.18 -15.24 -4.54
N GLU A 115 0.31 -14.09 -5.18
CA GLU A 115 0.98 -13.99 -6.51
C GLU A 115 2.44 -14.45 -6.43
N LEU A 116 3.21 -13.98 -5.44
CA LEU A 116 4.60 -14.40 -5.23
C LEU A 116 4.74 -15.91 -5.03
N ASN A 117 3.80 -16.52 -4.31
CA ASN A 117 3.74 -17.97 -4.13
C ASN A 117 3.50 -18.67 -5.47
N VAL A 118 2.52 -18.22 -6.27
CA VAL A 118 2.25 -18.76 -7.61
C VAL A 118 3.49 -18.65 -8.53
N MET A 119 4.17 -17.50 -8.51
CA MET A 119 5.39 -17.26 -9.28
C MET A 119 6.60 -18.09 -8.83
N SER A 120 6.54 -18.74 -7.66
CA SER A 120 7.62 -19.63 -7.18
C SER A 120 7.51 -21.05 -7.77
N TYR A 121 6.37 -21.39 -8.37
CA TYR A 121 6.09 -22.69 -8.98
C TYR A 121 5.90 -22.62 -10.51
N ALA A 122 6.05 -21.43 -11.10
CA ALA A 122 5.94 -21.17 -12.54
C ALA A 122 7.33 -21.23 -13.21
#